data_AF-A0A4Q9KQV0-F1
#
_entry.id   AF-A0A4Q9KQV0-F1
#
_cell.length_a   1.000
_cell.length_b   1.000
_cell.length_c   1.000
_cell.angle_alpha   90.00
_cell.angle_beta   90.00
_cell.angle_gamma   90.00
#
_symmetry.space_group_name_H-M   'P 1'
#
loop_
_entity.id
_entity.type
_entity.pdbx_description
1 polymer ?
#
loop_
_entity_poly.entity_id
_entity_poly.type
_entity_poly.pdbx_seq_one_letter_code
_entity_poly.pdbx_strand_id
1 'polypeptide(L)' 'WGDAPVHSLAACLFLGRDKIHFFNNIGYKHGSFIHCPPQEIHRYRCTCKPEKSMSLKMDYSCLKNYLYEIKYLS' A
#
# COMPACT_ATOMS: atom_id res chain seq x y z
N TRP A 1 -21.10 1.28 8.81
CA TRP A 1 -19.65 0.99 8.79
C TRP A 1 -19.28 0.52 7.40
N GLY A 2 -18.13 0.93 6.87
CA GLY A 2 -17.63 0.40 5.60
C GLY A 2 -17.00 -0.98 5.80
N ASP A 3 -16.96 -1.80 4.76
CA ASP A 3 -16.31 -3.11 4.79
C ASP A 3 -14.78 -2.99 4.97
N ALA A 4 -14.15 -2.00 4.33
CA ALA A 4 -12.70 -1.79 4.40
C ALA A 4 -12.14 -1.70 5.84
N PRO A 5 -12.67 -0.85 6.75
CA PRO A 5 -12.22 -0.84 8.15
C PRO A 5 -12.55 -2.14 8.91
N VAL A 6 -13.66 -2.81 8.60
CA VAL A 6 -14.02 -4.10 9.23
C VAL A 6 -13.03 -5.20 8.84
N HIS A 7 -12.71 -5.33 7.56
CA HIS A 7 -11.71 -6.28 7.07
C HIS A 7 -10.31 -5.97 7.61
N SER A 8 -9.95 -4.69 7.68
CA SER A 8 -8.63 -4.28 8.21
C SER A 8 -8.48 -4.66 9.68
N LEU A 9 -9.52 -4.47 10.49
CA LEU A 9 -9.52 -4.90 11.90
C LEU A 9 -9.41 -6.42 12.03
N ALA A 10 -10.22 -7.17 11.27
CA ALA A 10 -10.17 -8.63 11.32
C ALA A 10 -8.79 -9.17 10.89
N ALA A 11 -8.21 -8.64 9.81
CA ALA A 11 -6.88 -9.04 9.35
C ALA A 11 -5.79 -8.73 10.39
N CYS A 12 -5.81 -7.55 11.01
CA CYS A 12 -4.81 -7.17 12.01
C CYS A 12 -4.95 -7.91 13.35
N LEU A 13 -6.16 -8.36 13.71
CA LEU A 13 -6.41 -9.07 14.98
C LEU A 13 -6.23 -10.58 14.87
N PHE A 14 -6.55 -11.17 13.72
CA PHE A 14 -6.63 -12.63 13.57
C PHE A 14 -5.51 -13.24 12.72
N LEU A 15 -4.72 -12.45 12.00
CA LEU A 15 -3.59 -12.94 11.22
C LEU A 15 -2.25 -12.43 11.79
N GLY A 16 -1.21 -13.24 11.61
CA GLY A 16 0.16 -12.78 11.75
C GLY A 16 0.49 -11.72 10.70
N ARG A 17 1.32 -10.74 11.07
CA ARG A 17 1.71 -9.63 10.18
C ARG A 17 2.37 -10.11 8.89
N ASP A 18 3.11 -11.22 8.95
CA ASP A 18 3.75 -11.89 7.82
C ASP A 18 2.75 -12.45 6.79
N LYS A 19 1.48 -12.57 7.16
CA LYS A 19 0.39 -13.00 6.26
C LYS A 19 -0.24 -11.85 5.48
N ILE A 20 0.10 -10.60 5.81
CA ILE A 20 -0.38 -9.41 5.10
C ILE A 20 0.71 -8.97 4.14
N HIS A 21 0.35 -8.78 2.87
CA HIS A 21 1.29 -8.42 1.82
C HIS A 21 0.89 -7.09 1.17
N PHE A 22 1.84 -6.16 1.11
CA PHE A 22 1.70 -4.95 0.32
C PHE A 22 2.33 -5.14 -1.06
N PHE A 23 1.49 -5.16 -2.11
CA PHE A 23 1.90 -5.34 -3.50
C PHE A 23 2.57 -4.09 -4.09
N ASN A 24 3.82 -3.82 -3.69
CA ASN A 24 4.60 -2.65 -4.14
C ASN A 24 4.96 -2.65 -5.64
N ASN A 25 4.69 -3.75 -6.34
CA ASN A 25 4.99 -3.96 -7.75
C ASN A 25 3.75 -3.85 -8.67
N ILE A 26 2.54 -3.64 -8.11
CA ILE A 26 1.29 -3.53 -8.89
C ILE A 26 0.85 -2.07 -8.96
N GLY A 27 0.68 -1.53 -10.17
CA GLY A 27 0.07 -0.21 -10.36
C GLY A 27 -1.46 -0.26 -10.20
N TYR A 28 -2.02 0.62 -9.36
CA TYR A 28 -3.46 0.66 -9.12
C TYR A 28 -3.97 2.09 -8.96
N LYS A 29 -5.18 2.36 -9.47
CA LYS A 29 -5.87 3.64 -9.33
C LYS A 29 -7.33 3.42 -8.97
N HIS A 30 -7.78 4.12 -7.93
CA HIS A 30 -9.19 4.23 -7.58
C HIS A 30 -9.54 5.69 -7.28
N GLY A 31 -10.37 6.31 -8.13
CA GLY A 31 -10.65 7.73 -8.08
C GLY A 31 -9.38 8.58 -8.15
N SER A 32 -9.19 9.44 -7.15
CA SER A 32 -8.01 10.29 -7.00
C SER A 32 -6.84 9.59 -6.31
N PHE A 33 -6.96 8.34 -5.85
CA PHE A 33 -5.88 7.61 -5.18
C PHE A 33 -5.14 6.71 -6.17
N ILE A 34 -3.81 6.81 -6.20
CA ILE A 34 -2.94 6.08 -7.12
C ILE A 34 -1.78 5.49 -6.32
N HIS A 35 -1.56 4.19 -6.48
CA HIS A 35 -0.29 3.54 -6.20
C HIS A 35 0.41 3.27 -7.53
N CYS A 36 1.64 3.76 -7.66
CA CYS A 36 2.49 3.46 -8.81
C CYS A 36 3.81 2.86 -8.31
N PRO A 37 4.26 1.71 -8.84
CA PRO A 37 5.49 1.06 -8.40
C PRO A 37 6.71 1.98 -8.55
N PRO A 38 7.59 2.07 -7.55
CA PRO A 38 8.70 3.03 -7.55
C PRO A 38 9.92 2.58 -8.37
N GLN A 39 10.07 1.29 -8.62
CA GLN A 39 11.28 0.72 -9.23
C GLN A 39 11.31 1.00 -10.75
N GLU A 40 12.49 1.36 -11.28
CA GLU A 40 12.63 1.74 -12.69
C GLU A 40 12.26 0.62 -13.66
N ILE A 41 12.51 -0.64 -13.30
CA ILE A 41 12.13 -1.79 -14.12
C ILE A 41 10.62 -1.85 -14.41
N HIS A 42 9.80 -1.28 -13.51
CA HIS A 42 8.35 -1.22 -13.68
C HIS A 42 7.90 -0.07 -14.57
N ARG A 43 8.74 0.93 -14.86
CA ARG A 43 8.39 2.05 -15.77
C ARG A 43 8.08 1.56 -17.18
N TYR A 44 8.70 0.47 -17.63
CA TYR A 44 8.46 -0.13 -18.94
C TYR A 44 7.21 -1.03 -18.97
N ARG A 45 6.62 -1.33 -17.81
CA ARG A 45 5.46 -2.22 -17.66
C ARG A 45 4.23 -1.53 -17.06
N CYS A 46 4.36 -0.27 -16.63
CA CYS A 46 3.30 0.52 -16.01
C CYS A 46 2.98 1.75 -16.85
N THR A 47 1.70 2.11 -16.95
CA THR A 47 1.25 3.35 -17.62
C THR A 47 1.30 4.56 -16.69
N CYS A 48 1.34 4.34 -15.36
CA CYS A 48 1.44 5.40 -14.37
C CYS A 48 2.88 5.89 -14.22
N LYS A 49 3.02 7.14 -13.77
CA LYS A 49 4.30 7.73 -13.41
C LYS A 49 4.52 7.61 -11.90
N PRO A 50 5.67 7.11 -11.39
CA PRO A 50 5.92 6.95 -9.96
C PRO A 50 5.70 8.23 -9.15
N GLU A 51 5.91 9.40 -9.75
CA GLU A 51 5.72 10.70 -9.12
C GLU A 51 4.25 10.98 -8.78
N LYS A 52 3.31 10.33 -9.46
CA LYS A 52 1.86 10.40 -9.17
C LYS A 52 1.42 9.44 -8.07
N SER A 53 2.32 8.58 -7.57
CA SER A 53 2.02 7.68 -6.45
C SER A 53 1.79 8.50 -5.18
N MET A 54 0.64 8.28 -4.56
CA MET A 54 0.23 8.97 -3.33
C MET A 54 0.56 8.17 -2.08
N SER A 55 0.86 6.88 -2.23
CA SER A 55 1.00 5.94 -1.12
C SER A 55 2.03 6.37 -0.07
N LEU A 56 3.11 7.04 -0.47
CA LEU A 56 4.14 7.54 0.45
C LEU A 56 4.16 9.08 0.61
N LYS A 57 3.40 9.80 -0.22
CA LYS A 57 3.46 11.27 -0.30
C LYS A 57 2.38 11.98 0.48
N MET A 58 1.30 11.27 0.85
CA MET A 58 0.15 11.89 1.50
C MET A 58 0.12 11.53 2.98
N ASP A 59 -0.04 12.54 3.84
CA ASP A 59 -0.04 12.36 5.29
C ASP A 59 -1.20 11.49 5.79
N TYR A 60 -2.30 11.41 5.04
CA TYR A 60 -3.42 10.52 5.35
C TYR A 60 -3.24 9.08 4.87
N SER A 61 -2.14 8.75 4.17
CA SER A 61 -1.85 7.37 3.77
C SER A 61 -1.28 6.58 4.95
N CYS A 62 -1.83 5.41 5.24
CA CYS A 62 -1.33 4.54 6.31
C CYS A 62 -0.11 3.69 5.89
N LEU A 63 0.34 3.75 4.63
CA LEU A 63 1.43 2.90 4.15
C LEU A 63 2.73 3.13 4.93
N LYS A 64 3.05 4.37 5.33
CA LYS A 64 4.24 4.69 6.12
C LYS A 64 4.25 3.93 7.45
N ASN A 65 3.09 3.88 8.12
CA ASN A 65 2.93 3.17 9.40
C ASN A 65 3.06 1.66 9.18
N TYR A 66 2.37 1.12 8.17
CA TYR A 66 2.47 -0.30 7.80
C TYR A 66 3.93 -0.73 7.55
N LEU A 67 4.69 0.02 6.74
CA LEU A 67 6.08 -0.30 6.45
C LEU A 67 6.99 -0.19 7.68
N TYR A 68 6.72 0.76 8.57
CA TYR A 68 7.45 0.88 9.83
C TYR A 68 7.20 -0.35 10.72
N GLU A 69 5.93 -0.74 10.89
CA GLU A 69 5.60 -1.90 11.72
C GLU A 69 6.17 -3.21 11.17
N ILE A 70 6.08 -3.42 9.86
CA ILE A 70 6.63 -4.63 9.21
C ILE A 70 8.16 -4.68 9.26
N LYS A 71 8.85 -3.54 9.34
CA LYS A 71 10.32 -3.51 9.34
C LYS A 71 10.93 -3.57 10.75
N TYR A 72 10.24 -3.04 11.76
CA TYR A 72 10.82 -2.79 13.08
C TYR A 72 10.09 -3.46 14.24
N LEU A 73 8.88 -3.99 14.02
CA LEU A 73 8.05 -4.61 15.06
C LEU A 73 7.61 -6.03 14.66
N SER A 74 8.33 -6.67 13.74
CA SER A 74 8.15 -8.06 13.31
C SER A 74 9.28 -8.93 13.82
#